data_AF-A0A8B6XQ97-F1
#
_entry.id   AF-A0A8B6XQ97-F1
#
_cell.length_a   1.000
_cell.length_b   1.000
_cell.length_c   1.000
_cell.angle_alpha   90.00
_cell.angle_beta   90.00
_cell.angle_gamma   90.00
#
_symmetry.space_group_name_H-M   'P 1'
#
loop_
_entity.id
_entity.type
_entity.pdbx_description
1 polymer ?
#
loop_
_entity_poly.entity_id
_entity_poly.type
_entity_poly.pdbx_seq_one_letter_code
_entity_poly.pdbx_strand_id
1 'polypeptide(L)'
;MEDNEKCSTCLSVIFVQLKLCFNNENIEKDFEEGSIKSFTLKSDMTYKSIKKMLRESFGLVDSSIVIKLRNKRGFLVPFYNKLEPTTPDNPYLLEACKLYQNVLPLKRTASIITYEEVLKKKILLIDKRLSKLEMGLPTLPERQRLRIEESYNDLVEKMKVLDRKLEVASDVKWQGMFHRNPLW
;
A
#
# COMPACT_ATOMS: atom_id res chain seq x y z
N MET A 1 -29.85 -34.13 -16.21
CA MET A 1 -28.90 -33.40 -15.35
C MET A 1 -28.26 -32.37 -16.25
N GLU A 2 -28.90 -31.21 -16.32
CA GLU A 2 -28.44 -30.07 -17.11
C GLU A 2 -27.49 -29.28 -16.21
N ASP A 3 -26.22 -29.26 -16.60
CA ASP A 3 -25.20 -28.49 -15.91
C ASP A 3 -25.40 -27.00 -16.23
N ASN A 4 -25.68 -26.25 -15.16
CA ASN A 4 -25.81 -24.80 -15.14
C ASN A 4 -24.53 -24.13 -15.66
N GLU A 5 -24.60 -23.60 -16.88
CA GLU A 5 -23.69 -22.57 -17.36
C GLU A 5 -23.83 -21.33 -16.45
N LYS A 6 -22.86 -21.16 -15.55
CA LYS A 6 -22.71 -19.96 -14.74
C LYS A 6 -22.41 -18.78 -15.67
N CYS A 7 -23.44 -18.03 -16.03
CA CYS A 7 -23.32 -16.72 -16.63
C CYS A 7 -22.71 -15.76 -15.60
N SER A 8 -21.36 -15.70 -15.52
CA SER A 8 -20.65 -14.78 -14.62
C SER A 8 -20.00 -13.63 -15.41
N THR A 9 -20.80 -12.91 -16.17
CA THR A 9 -20.40 -11.58 -16.65
C THR A 9 -20.85 -10.58 -15.59
N CYS A 10 -19.94 -10.20 -14.69
CA CYS A 10 -20.19 -9.14 -13.73
C CYS A 10 -20.33 -7.82 -14.52
N LEU A 11 -21.55 -7.45 -14.86
CA LEU A 11 -21.90 -6.18 -15.48
C LEU A 11 -22.06 -5.15 -14.36
N SER A 12 -21.25 -4.10 -14.36
CA SER A 12 -21.48 -2.93 -13.51
C SER A 12 -22.12 -1.82 -14.33
N VAL A 13 -23.30 -1.37 -13.89
CA VAL A 13 -23.98 -0.22 -14.49
C VAL A 13 -23.56 1.03 -13.74
N ILE A 14 -23.03 2.00 -14.47
CA ILE A 14 -22.64 3.31 -13.93
C ILE A 14 -23.44 4.41 -14.61
N PHE A 15 -23.81 5.43 -13.85
CA PHE A 15 -24.35 6.68 -14.36
C PHE A 15 -23.25 7.73 -14.33
N VAL A 16 -23.14 8.50 -15.42
CA VAL A 16 -22.13 9.54 -15.59
C VAL A 16 -22.79 10.82 -16.05
N GLN A 17 -22.44 11.93 -15.43
CA GLN A 17 -22.92 13.28 -15.73
C GLN A 17 -21.77 14.11 -16.33
N LEU A 18 -22.01 14.75 -17.46
CA LEU A 18 -21.02 15.63 -18.10
C LEU A 18 -20.99 17.01 -17.42
N LYS A 19 -19.78 17.49 -17.12
CA LYS A 19 -19.51 18.87 -16.68
C LYS A 19 -18.41 19.49 -17.53
N LEU A 20 -18.68 20.65 -18.13
CA LEU A 20 -17.69 21.38 -18.91
C LEU A 20 -16.91 22.31 -17.97
N CYS A 21 -15.59 22.38 -18.13
CA CYS A 21 -14.72 23.19 -17.27
C CYS A 21 -13.99 24.28 -18.06
N PHE A 22 -14.57 24.76 -19.16
CA PHE A 22 -14.03 25.84 -19.98
C PHE A 22 -15.14 26.84 -20.32
N ASN A 23 -14.80 28.13 -20.35
CA ASN A 23 -15.72 29.18 -20.72
C ASN A 23 -15.93 29.15 -22.24
N ASN A 24 -17.19 29.03 -22.66
CA ASN A 24 -17.60 28.96 -24.05
C ASN A 24 -17.56 30.34 -24.70
N GLU A 25 -16.51 30.61 -25.47
CA GLU A 25 -16.57 31.64 -26.53
C GLU A 25 -16.44 31.05 -27.95
N ASN A 26 -15.98 29.80 -28.11
CA ASN A 26 -15.65 29.26 -29.45
C ASN A 26 -15.89 27.75 -29.63
N ILE A 27 -16.89 27.17 -28.96
CA ILE A 27 -17.26 25.76 -29.20
C ILE A 27 -18.75 25.73 -29.52
N GLU A 28 -19.06 25.14 -30.69
CA GLU A 28 -20.42 24.92 -31.19
C GLU A 28 -21.30 24.24 -30.14
N LYS A 29 -22.57 24.63 -30.11
CA LYS A 29 -23.55 24.41 -29.02
C LYS A 29 -24.07 22.96 -28.91
N ASP A 30 -23.22 21.96 -29.09
CA ASP A 30 -23.69 20.58 -29.23
C ASP A 30 -23.48 19.72 -27.96
N PHE A 31 -22.93 20.29 -26.89
CA PHE A 31 -22.75 19.58 -25.63
C PHE A 31 -23.90 19.83 -24.67
N GLU A 32 -24.73 18.81 -24.43
CA GLU A 32 -25.75 18.81 -23.37
C GLU A 32 -25.09 18.71 -22.00
N GLU A 33 -24.64 19.85 -21.49
CA GLU A 33 -24.10 19.98 -20.14
C GLU A 33 -25.15 19.53 -19.11
N GLY A 34 -24.74 18.67 -18.16
CA GLY A 34 -25.64 18.10 -17.16
C GLY A 34 -26.41 16.86 -17.60
N SER A 35 -26.27 16.39 -18.85
CA SER A 35 -26.87 15.12 -19.28
C SER A 35 -26.29 13.93 -18.51
N ILE A 36 -27.18 13.11 -17.95
CA ILE A 36 -26.82 11.86 -17.26
C ILE A 36 -27.01 10.71 -18.25
N LYS A 37 -25.95 9.94 -18.50
CA LYS A 37 -25.99 8.74 -19.35
C LYS A 37 -25.60 7.52 -18.53
N SER A 38 -26.27 6.39 -18.79
CA SER A 38 -25.94 5.10 -18.18
C SER A 38 -25.00 4.32 -19.08
N PHE A 39 -24.05 3.62 -18.46
CA PHE A 39 -23.05 2.81 -19.15
C PHE A 39 -22.95 1.45 -18.49
N THR A 40 -22.93 0.41 -19.30
CA THR A 40 -22.70 -0.96 -18.83
C THR A 40 -21.24 -1.32 -19.07
N LEU A 41 -20.47 -1.45 -17.99
CA LEU A 41 -19.09 -1.90 -18.04
C LEU A 41 -19.04 -3.42 -17.99
N LYS A 42 -18.28 -4.00 -18.91
CA LYS A 42 -17.94 -5.42 -18.88
C LYS A 42 -16.57 -5.62 -18.23
N SER A 43 -16.38 -6.76 -17.59
CA SER A 43 -15.15 -7.12 -16.87
C SER A 43 -13.91 -7.22 -17.78
N ASP A 44 -14.07 -7.33 -19.09
CA ASP A 44 -13.01 -7.42 -20.09
C ASP A 44 -12.62 -6.06 -20.72
N MET A 45 -13.30 -4.97 -20.35
CA MET A 45 -13.03 -3.66 -20.95
C MET A 45 -11.70 -3.06 -20.49
N THR A 46 -10.88 -2.65 -21.46
CA THR A 46 -9.63 -1.92 -21.20
C THR A 46 -9.88 -0.43 -20.95
N TYR A 47 -8.94 0.24 -20.27
CA TYR A 47 -8.93 1.71 -20.08
C TYR A 47 -9.20 2.47 -21.38
N LYS A 48 -8.56 2.08 -22.48
CA LYS A 48 -8.71 2.75 -23.79
C LYS A 48 -10.13 2.60 -24.32
N SER A 49 -10.73 1.43 -24.19
CA SER A 49 -12.10 1.15 -24.61
C SER A 49 -13.11 1.97 -23.81
N ILE A 50 -12.98 2.01 -22.48
CA ILE A 50 -13.86 2.80 -21.60
C ILE A 50 -13.74 4.29 -21.93
N LYS A 51 -12.51 4.79 -22.09
CA LYS A 51 -12.26 6.19 -22.44
C LYS A 51 -12.87 6.56 -23.80
N LYS A 52 -12.74 5.68 -24.80
CA LYS A 52 -13.29 5.87 -26.14
C LYS A 52 -14.82 5.90 -26.09
N MET A 53 -15.42 4.93 -25.42
CA MET A 53 -16.88 4.85 -25.25
C MET A 53 -17.46 6.10 -24.57
N LEU A 54 -16.83 6.59 -23.49
CA LEU A 54 -17.28 7.82 -22.83
C LEU A 54 -17.14 9.04 -23.76
N ARG A 55 -16.04 9.14 -24.52
CA ARG A 55 -15.87 10.24 -25.48
C ARG A 55 -16.93 10.24 -26.57
N GLU A 56 -17.16 9.10 -27.20
CA GLU A 56 -18.16 8.95 -28.25
C GLU A 56 -19.56 9.24 -27.74
N SER A 57 -19.90 8.75 -26.54
CA SER A 57 -21.23 8.98 -25.95
C SER A 57 -21.53 10.44 -25.64
N PHE A 58 -20.52 11.25 -25.36
CA PHE A 58 -20.66 12.67 -25.02
C PHE A 58 -20.20 13.58 -26.16
N GLY A 59 -19.97 13.04 -27.37
CA GLY A 59 -19.55 13.84 -28.53
C GLY A 59 -18.17 14.49 -28.41
N LEU A 60 -17.31 14.02 -27.50
CA LEU A 60 -16.00 14.61 -27.21
C LEU A 60 -14.95 14.12 -28.24
N VAL A 61 -15.05 14.63 -29.47
CA VAL A 61 -14.18 14.27 -30.60
C VAL A 61 -12.81 14.96 -30.51
N ASP A 62 -12.75 16.14 -29.88
CA ASP A 62 -11.53 16.94 -29.80
C ASP A 62 -10.42 16.28 -28.98
N SER A 63 -9.27 16.08 -29.62
CA SER A 63 -8.05 15.56 -28.98
C SER A 63 -7.46 16.52 -27.95
N SER A 64 -7.80 17.82 -28.05
CA SER A 64 -7.42 18.87 -27.11
C SER A 64 -8.20 18.80 -25.80
N ILE A 65 -9.19 17.91 -25.67
CA ILE A 65 -10.00 17.75 -24.45
C ILE A 65 -9.49 16.56 -23.62
N VAL A 66 -9.13 16.86 -22.38
CA VAL A 66 -8.81 15.89 -21.34
C VAL A 66 -10.08 15.61 -20.53
N ILE A 67 -10.43 14.33 -20.43
CA ILE A 67 -11.56 13.88 -19.61
C ILE A 67 -11.06 13.32 -18.27
N LYS A 68 -11.74 13.71 -17.19
CA LYS A 68 -11.47 13.27 -15.82
C LYS A 68 -12.75 12.75 -15.19
N LEU A 69 -12.71 11.53 -14.68
CA LEU A 69 -13.83 10.95 -13.94
C LEU A 69 -13.68 11.26 -12.46
N ARG A 70 -14.73 11.75 -11.81
CA ARG A 70 -14.76 12.00 -10.37
C ARG A 70 -15.96 11.35 -9.71
N ASN A 71 -15.79 10.93 -8.46
CA ASN A 71 -16.92 10.49 -7.63
C ASN A 71 -17.68 11.69 -7.04
N LYS A 72 -18.79 11.42 -6.34
CA LYS A 72 -19.60 12.43 -5.62
C LYS A 72 -18.78 13.34 -4.70
N ARG A 73 -17.74 12.79 -4.08
CA ARG A 73 -16.84 13.51 -3.17
C ARG A 73 -15.85 14.42 -3.90
N GLY A 74 -15.82 14.40 -5.23
CA GLY A 74 -14.89 15.17 -6.05
C GLY A 74 -13.50 14.54 -6.19
N PHE A 75 -13.30 13.31 -5.73
CA PHE A 75 -12.03 12.60 -5.93
C PHE A 75 -11.93 12.04 -7.34
N LEU A 76 -10.73 12.12 -7.93
CA LEU A 76 -10.44 11.54 -9.24
C LEU A 76 -10.48 10.01 -9.16
N VAL A 77 -11.27 9.40 -10.04
CA VAL A 77 -11.42 7.95 -10.14
C VAL A 77 -10.74 7.47 -11.43
N PRO A 78 -9.86 6.46 -11.37
CA PRO A 78 -9.28 5.92 -12.60
C PRO A 78 -10.36 5.25 -13.46
N PHE A 79 -10.16 5.23 -14.78
CA PHE A 79 -11.06 4.53 -15.71
C PHE A 79 -10.68 3.04 -15.76
N TYR A 80 -11.30 2.22 -14.91
CA TYR A 80 -11.13 0.76 -14.91
C TYR A 80 -12.47 0.06 -14.88
N ASN A 81 -12.48 -1.22 -15.23
CA ASN A 81 -13.66 -2.08 -15.34
C ASN A 81 -14.37 -2.41 -14.00
N LYS A 82 -13.77 -2.07 -12.86
CA LYS A 82 -14.33 -2.30 -11.51
C LYS A 82 -14.80 -1.00 -10.85
N LEU A 83 -15.36 -0.07 -11.63
CA LEU A 83 -16.08 1.06 -11.05
C LEU A 83 -17.29 0.55 -10.26
N GLU A 84 -17.52 1.18 -9.11
CA GLU A 84 -18.68 0.86 -8.28
C GLU A 84 -19.96 1.26 -9.02
N PRO A 85 -21.01 0.43 -8.99
CA PRO A 85 -22.30 0.80 -9.56
C PRO A 85 -22.83 2.09 -8.91
N THR A 86 -23.30 3.02 -9.73
CA THR A 86 -23.92 4.26 -9.25
C THR A 86 -25.41 4.28 -9.53
N THR A 87 -26.12 5.22 -8.92
CA THR A 87 -27.54 5.49 -9.17
C THR A 87 -27.70 6.80 -9.95
N PRO A 88 -28.85 7.04 -10.60
CA PRO A 88 -29.13 8.32 -11.27
C PRO A 88 -29.02 9.53 -10.34
N ASP A 89 -29.38 9.37 -9.06
CA ASP A 89 -29.29 10.41 -8.04
C ASP A 89 -27.84 10.68 -7.57
N ASN A 90 -26.92 9.78 -7.92
CA ASN A 90 -25.52 9.84 -7.51
C ASN A 90 -24.57 9.42 -8.65
N PRO A 91 -24.55 10.14 -9.79
CA PRO A 91 -23.72 9.79 -10.92
C PRO A 91 -22.25 10.15 -10.66
N TYR A 92 -21.34 9.49 -11.39
CA TYR A 92 -19.98 9.97 -11.53
C TYR A 92 -19.96 11.26 -12.34
N LEU A 93 -19.06 12.17 -12.01
CA LEU A 93 -18.88 13.42 -12.74
C LEU A 93 -17.77 13.24 -13.77
N LEU A 94 -18.08 13.45 -15.06
CA LEU A 94 -17.10 13.50 -16.13
C LEU A 94 -16.77 14.96 -16.43
N GLU A 95 -15.61 15.41 -15.95
CA GLU A 95 -15.09 16.74 -16.25
C GLU A 95 -14.37 16.72 -17.59
N ALA A 96 -14.87 17.49 -18.55
CA ALA A 96 -14.18 17.78 -19.80
C ALA A 96 -13.42 19.10 -19.66
N CYS A 97 -12.09 19.03 -19.64
CA CYS A 97 -11.21 20.20 -19.56
C CYS A 97 -10.43 20.35 -20.86
N LYS A 98 -10.19 21.58 -21.31
CA LYS A 98 -9.17 21.81 -22.34
C LYS A 98 -7.79 21.43 -21.80
N LEU A 99 -6.95 20.89 -22.66
CA LEU A 99 -5.54 20.65 -22.38
C LEU A 99 -4.89 22.04 -22.26
N TYR A 100 -4.79 22.54 -21.04
CA TYR A 100 -4.17 23.83 -20.75
C TYR A 100 -2.70 23.78 -21.17
N GLN A 101 -2.40 24.23 -22.40
CA GLN A 101 -1.03 24.41 -22.89
C GLN A 101 -0.38 25.71 -22.38
N ASN A 102 -1.15 26.59 -21.71
CA ASN A 102 -0.68 27.95 -21.40
C ASN A 102 -0.50 28.26 -19.91
N VAL A 103 -0.71 27.30 -19.00
CA VAL A 103 -0.15 27.47 -17.65
C VAL A 103 1.31 27.07 -17.75
N LEU A 104 2.17 28.05 -18.07
CA LEU A 104 3.58 27.92 -17.78
C LEU A 104 3.68 27.48 -16.32
N PRO A 105 4.19 26.28 -16.02
CA PRO A 105 4.33 25.85 -14.64
C PRO A 105 5.12 26.95 -13.93
N LEU A 106 4.58 27.46 -12.82
CA LEU A 106 5.34 28.40 -11.98
C LEU A 106 6.73 27.81 -11.80
N LYS A 107 7.76 28.61 -12.11
CA LYS A 107 9.17 28.21 -11.95
C LYS A 107 9.28 27.59 -10.56
N ARG A 108 9.58 26.30 -10.49
CA ARG A 108 9.64 25.56 -9.23
C ARG A 108 10.64 26.27 -8.32
N THR A 109 10.15 26.92 -7.26
CA THR A 109 10.97 27.66 -6.28
C THR A 109 11.67 26.72 -5.30
N ALA A 110 11.22 25.47 -5.20
CA ALA A 110 11.86 24.42 -4.42
C ALA A 110 12.50 23.39 -5.35
N SER A 111 13.78 23.09 -5.14
CA SER A 111 14.45 21.94 -5.77
C SER A 111 13.81 20.65 -5.23
N ILE A 112 12.79 20.15 -5.91
CA ILE A 112 12.29 18.81 -5.66
C ILE A 112 13.44 17.88 -6.04
N ILE A 113 13.98 17.17 -5.05
CA ILE A 113 14.99 16.13 -5.24
C ILE A 113 14.48 15.24 -6.37
N THR A 114 15.18 15.28 -7.51
CA THR A 114 14.74 14.50 -8.68
C THR A 114 14.68 13.03 -8.29
N TYR A 115 13.78 12.27 -8.89
CA TYR A 115 13.69 10.82 -8.63
C TYR A 115 15.05 10.13 -8.79
N GLU A 116 15.88 10.61 -9.71
CA GLU A 116 17.26 10.20 -9.91
C GLU A 116 18.16 10.45 -8.67
N GLU A 117 18.10 11.62 -8.05
CA GLU A 117 18.83 11.93 -6.82
C GLU A 117 18.37 11.06 -5.63
N VAL A 118 17.07 10.78 -5.54
CA VAL A 118 16.54 9.85 -4.52
C VAL A 118 17.10 8.45 -4.72
N LEU A 119 17.15 7.97 -5.98
CA LEU A 119 17.72 6.67 -6.31
C LEU A 119 19.23 6.62 -6.01
N LYS A 120 20.00 7.65 -6.40
CA LYS A 120 21.43 7.74 -6.08
C LYS A 120 21.68 7.67 -4.58
N LYS A 121 20.89 8.38 -3.77
CA LYS A 121 20.97 8.32 -2.30
C LYS A 121 20.67 6.91 -1.77
N LYS A 122 19.64 6.24 -2.30
CA LYS A 122 19.30 4.87 -1.88
C LYS A 122 20.41 3.87 -2.21
N ILE A 123 20.99 3.96 -3.41
CA ILE A 123 22.10 3.10 -3.85
C ILE A 123 23.30 3.29 -2.92
N LEU A 124 23.70 4.53 -2.66
CA LEU A 124 24.81 4.84 -1.74
C LEU A 124 24.56 4.31 -0.32
N LEU A 125 23.31 4.30 0.13
CA LEU A 125 22.96 3.80 1.46
C LEU A 125 23.06 2.28 1.52
N ILE A 126 22.62 1.59 0.45
CA ILE A 126 22.77 0.13 0.32
C ILE A 126 24.25 -0.24 0.27
N ASP A 127 25.03 0.46 -0.53
CA ASP A 127 26.47 0.24 -0.68
C ASP A 127 27.21 0.36 0.66
N LYS A 128 26.95 1.45 1.41
CA LYS A 128 27.51 1.64 2.77
C LYS A 128 27.12 0.52 3.74
N ARG A 129 25.90 -0.02 3.64
CA ARG A 129 25.47 -1.14 4.50
C ARG A 129 26.21 -2.42 4.12
N LEU A 130 26.43 -2.63 2.82
CA LEU A 130 27.12 -3.80 2.29
C LEU A 130 28.59 -3.78 2.72
N SER A 131 29.29 -2.64 2.57
CA SER A 131 30.68 -2.51 3.05
C SER A 131 30.81 -2.74 4.56
N LYS A 132 29.86 -2.26 5.37
CA LYS A 132 29.86 -2.52 6.83
C LYS A 132 29.68 -3.99 7.16
N LEU A 133 28.86 -4.72 6.40
CA LEU A 133 28.69 -6.15 6.56
C LEU A 133 29.96 -6.91 6.16
N GLU A 134 30.56 -6.56 5.03
CA GLU A 134 31.82 -7.16 4.56
C GLU A 134 32.96 -6.96 5.56
N MET A 135 33.05 -5.78 6.18
CA MET A 135 34.02 -5.54 7.25
C MET A 135 33.73 -6.32 8.53
N GLY A 136 32.45 -6.58 8.84
CA GLY A 136 32.03 -7.27 10.05
C GLY A 136 32.09 -8.80 9.96
N LEU A 137 31.93 -9.37 8.77
CA LEU A 137 31.90 -10.81 8.53
C LEU A 137 33.17 -11.54 9.00
N PRO A 138 34.40 -11.05 8.77
CA PRO A 138 35.63 -11.69 9.23
C PRO A 138 35.71 -11.81 10.76
N THR A 139 35.10 -10.86 11.49
CA THR A 139 35.11 -10.83 12.96
C THR A 139 34.00 -11.67 13.60
N LEU A 140 33.04 -12.16 12.80
CA LEU A 140 31.87 -12.88 13.29
C LEU A 140 32.23 -14.22 13.97
N PRO A 141 33.12 -15.07 13.41
CA PRO A 141 33.48 -16.34 14.04
C PRO A 141 34.18 -16.15 15.39
N GLU A 142 35.03 -15.13 15.51
CA GLU A 142 35.74 -14.83 16.75
C GLU A 142 34.78 -14.31 17.83
N ARG A 143 33.87 -13.39 17.48
CA ARG A 143 32.79 -12.95 18.39
C ARG A 143 31.90 -14.10 18.84
N GLN A 144 31.61 -15.04 17.94
CA GLN A 144 30.82 -16.22 18.28
C GLN A 144 31.56 -17.13 19.26
N ARG A 145 32.86 -17.34 19.06
CA ARG A 145 33.71 -18.10 20.00
C ARG A 145 33.72 -17.47 21.38
N LEU A 146 33.98 -16.17 21.47
CA LEU A 146 33.99 -15.43 22.74
C LEU A 146 32.65 -15.53 23.47
N ARG A 147 31.54 -15.39 22.75
CA ARG A 147 30.20 -15.53 23.33
C ARG A 147 29.92 -16.95 23.85
N ILE A 148 30.38 -17.97 23.13
CA ILE A 148 30.27 -19.37 23.57
C ILE A 148 31.10 -19.58 24.84
N GLU A 149 32.32 -19.06 24.88
CA GLU A 149 33.22 -19.15 26.03
C GLU A 149 32.65 -18.45 27.28
N GLU A 150 32.09 -17.25 27.13
CA GLU A 150 31.36 -16.56 28.19
C GLU A 150 30.19 -17.40 28.71
N SER A 151 29.37 -17.96 27.81
CA SER A 151 28.23 -18.80 28.20
C SER A 151 28.65 -20.09 28.88
N TYR A 152 29.78 -20.67 28.46
CA TYR A 152 30.36 -21.85 29.08
C TYR A 152 30.85 -21.54 30.50
N ASN A 153 31.53 -20.40 30.69
CA ASN A 153 32.02 -19.97 31.99
C ASN A 153 30.88 -19.68 32.97
N ASP A 154 29.81 -19.02 32.52
CA ASP A 154 28.59 -18.81 33.32
C ASP A 154 27.93 -20.13 33.72
N LEU A 155 27.88 -21.11 32.80
CA LEU A 155 27.36 -22.44 33.10
C LEU A 155 28.22 -23.17 34.14
N VAL A 156 29.54 -23.09 34.03
CA VAL A 156 30.49 -23.68 34.99
C VAL A 156 30.31 -23.05 36.37
N GLU A 157 30.13 -21.74 36.46
CA GLU A 157 29.89 -21.06 37.73
C GLU A 157 28.58 -21.53 38.36
N LYS A 158 27.50 -21.62 37.58
CA LYS A 158 26.21 -22.15 38.04
C LYS A 158 26.30 -23.61 38.48
N MET A 159 27.07 -24.43 37.77
CA MET A 159 27.33 -25.83 38.13
C MET A 159 28.02 -25.91 39.50
N LYS A 160 29.06 -25.12 39.74
CA LYS A 160 29.75 -25.05 41.04
C LYS A 160 28.81 -24.64 42.18
N VAL A 161 27.88 -23.71 41.93
CA VAL A 161 26.87 -23.32 42.91
C VAL A 161 25.92 -24.49 43.22
N LEU A 162 25.50 -25.24 42.20
CA LEU A 162 24.65 -26.42 42.37
C LEU A 162 25.37 -27.54 43.12
N ASP A 163 26.61 -27.85 42.76
CA ASP A 163 27.42 -28.87 43.43
C ASP A 163 27.56 -28.56 44.93
N ARG A 164 27.88 -27.32 45.30
CA ARG A 164 27.91 -26.89 46.70
C ARG A 164 26.58 -27.07 47.42
N LYS A 165 25.46 -26.77 46.74
CA LYS A 165 24.12 -26.96 47.32
C LYS A 165 23.78 -28.45 47.50
N LEU A 166 24.21 -29.30 46.57
CA LEU A 166 24.03 -30.74 46.66
C LEU A 166 24.87 -31.33 47.80
N GLU A 167 26.12 -30.89 47.98
CA GLU A 167 26.95 -31.27 49.13
C GLU A 167 26.25 -30.92 50.45
N VAL A 168 25.81 -29.67 50.60
CA VAL A 168 25.07 -29.24 51.79
C VAL A 168 23.79 -30.06 52.00
N ALA A 169 23.04 -30.33 50.93
CA ALA A 169 21.83 -31.15 51.02
C ALA A 169 22.13 -32.62 51.39
N SER A 170 23.28 -33.16 50.98
CA SER A 170 23.70 -34.52 51.31
C SER A 170 24.09 -34.68 52.79
N ASP A 171 24.63 -33.63 53.40
CA ASP A 171 25.00 -33.62 54.83
C ASP A 171 23.78 -33.38 55.74
N VAL A 172 22.74 -32.72 55.23
CA VAL A 172 21.51 -32.48 55.98
C VAL A 172 20.65 -33.74 55.98
N LYS A 173 20.72 -34.50 57.07
CA LYS A 173 19.71 -35.53 57.36
C LYS A 173 18.39 -34.84 57.70
N TRP A 174 17.32 -35.22 57.00
CA TRP A 174 15.98 -34.70 57.23
C TRP A 174 15.58 -35.00 58.68
N GLN A 175 15.62 -33.98 59.55
CA GLN A 175 15.10 -34.06 60.91
C GLN A 175 13.58 -33.95 60.82
N GLY A 176 12.95 -35.02 60.35
CA GLY A 176 11.50 -35.15 60.35
C GLY A 176 11.01 -35.27 61.80
N MET A 177 10.42 -34.21 62.33
CA MET A 177 9.14 -34.23 63.04
C MET A 177 8.86 -32.86 63.65
N PHE A 178 7.64 -32.38 63.44
CA PHE A 178 7.03 -31.34 64.24
C PHE A 178 7.34 -31.61 65.72
N HIS A 179 8.20 -30.78 66.31
CA HIS A 179 8.28 -30.70 67.75
C HIS A 179 6.92 -30.19 68.18
N ARG A 180 6.06 -31.08 68.71
CA ARG A 180 4.82 -30.66 69.34
C ARG A 180 5.22 -29.72 70.46
N ASN A 181 4.97 -28.43 70.28
CA ASN A 181 5.04 -27.46 71.37
C ASN A 181 4.17 -28.03 72.49
N PRO A 182 4.72 -28.30 73.69
CA PRO A 182 3.88 -28.73 74.79
C PRO A 182 2.96 -27.55 75.11
N LEU A 183 1.66 -27.72 74.86
CA LEU A 183 0.63 -26.85 75.39
C LEU A 183 0.43 -27.23 76.86
N TRP A 184 1.29 -26.70 77.71
CA TRP A 184 1.01 -26.43 79.12
C TRP A 184 1.95 -25.33 79.62
#